data_AF-A0A841FU08-F1
#
_entry.id   AF-A0A841FU08-F1
#
_cell.length_a   1.000
_cell.length_b   1.000
_cell.length_c   1.000
_cell.angle_alpha   90.00
_cell.angle_beta   90.00
_cell.angle_gamma   90.00
#
_symmetry.space_group_name_H-M   'P 1'
#
loop_
_entity.id
_entity.type
_entity.pdbx_description
1 polymer ?
#
loop_
_entity_poly.entity_id
_entity_poly.type
_entity_poly.pdbx_seq_one_letter_code
_entity_poly.pdbx_strand_id
1 'polypeptide(L)'
;MLHDHRRLLRGVLGRSTGAELLTEGDSFFVAFADAATAITAAIDTLRALAAHTWPYRKGWTEPCMPRLRIGIHTGPAVPKGGEYATHVVHRAARVRDAAHGGQVLCSQATLDAAKRRLPPDIKAVDLGLHRLRGFDDPERLMQLVVPDLESEFPPPRTEDARAHNLPSFADFVGRETEIHRLRRLVDGHRLVSATGPSGVGKTRVAVEMALRAARSYSDGVWYADLPAGGDADATAGLALARAVGVRPDPFRPAAETVLDWLRHRKCLLILDSAQARHADFVRRVLAECWQARILLVSRAPLGLSGEVIWAVPAMGDGEAVRLLELRAAAARGGDVVDGCAAVAKRLGGIPLALELAAARMRVVSPQDLAKRLDSDLLGVLDGPGRVWSAALDASYEALPTGAVDLLHAFAEEPDPVDVDAVEGRLLGDVGTAAALDALAALVDASLVDVRYTGTTALYRLSAPVRAYAASRAPSSSASSDPACRPDPDPPADHVAPHDFGPLPGGVVPGALPGSLFAVSGLLPAATDDRRWPGDAVRVGKLLW
;
A
#
# COMPACT_ATOMS: atom_id res chain seq x y z
N MET A 1 23.22 26.62 13.47
CA MET A 1 22.22 25.86 12.68
C MET A 1 21.85 26.60 11.39
N LEU A 2 20.89 27.53 11.35
CA LEU A 2 20.49 28.21 10.09
C LEU A 2 21.64 28.99 9.40
N HIS A 3 22.52 29.61 10.19
CA HIS A 3 23.72 30.29 9.67
C HIS A 3 24.70 29.29 9.04
N ASP A 4 24.99 28.18 9.73
CA ASP A 4 25.88 27.11 9.23
C ASP A 4 25.35 26.45 7.97
N HIS A 5 24.03 26.23 7.91
CA HIS A 5 23.32 25.72 6.74
C HIS A 5 23.54 26.62 5.52
N ARG A 6 23.24 27.92 5.64
CA ARG A 6 23.47 28.89 4.55
C ARG A 6 24.95 29.00 4.16
N ARG A 7 25.87 28.97 5.13
CA ARG A 7 27.33 29.01 4.91
C ARG A 7 27.80 27.79 4.11
N LEU A 8 27.32 26.60 4.48
CA LEU A 8 27.68 25.33 3.84
C LEU A 8 27.09 25.25 2.42
N LEU A 9 25.81 25.57 2.26
CA LEU A 9 25.14 25.66 0.95
C LEU A 9 25.88 26.60 0.01
N ARG A 10 26.13 27.85 0.42
CA ARG A 10 26.91 28.80 -0.40
C ARG A 10 28.33 28.33 -0.68
N GLY A 11 28.96 27.63 0.26
CA GLY A 11 30.27 27.02 0.07
C GLY A 11 30.29 25.93 -1.00
N VAL A 12 29.25 25.08 -1.08
CA VAL A 12 29.11 24.06 -2.14
C VAL A 12 28.71 24.71 -3.46
N LEU A 13 27.66 25.53 -3.46
CA LEU A 13 27.11 26.17 -4.65
C LEU A 13 28.11 27.12 -5.31
N GLY A 14 28.89 27.87 -4.53
CA GLY A 14 29.96 28.75 -5.04
C GLY A 14 31.17 28.02 -5.63
N ARG A 15 31.30 26.70 -5.45
CA ARG A 15 32.28 25.85 -6.17
C ARG A 15 31.72 25.28 -7.47
N SER A 16 30.41 25.32 -7.66
CA SER A 16 29.75 24.95 -8.90
C SER A 16 29.67 26.15 -9.85
N THR A 17 29.45 25.91 -11.15
CA THR A 17 29.19 27.00 -12.12
C THR A 17 27.73 27.50 -12.06
N GLY A 18 27.13 27.49 -10.88
CA GLY A 18 25.75 27.91 -10.63
C GLY A 18 25.66 29.37 -10.18
N ALA A 19 24.66 30.09 -10.68
CA ALA A 19 24.35 31.47 -10.28
C ALA A 19 23.19 31.47 -9.27
N GLU A 20 23.42 31.94 -8.04
CA GLU A 20 22.35 32.23 -7.06
C GLU A 20 21.49 33.38 -7.61
N LEU A 21 20.20 33.10 -7.83
CA LEU A 21 19.23 34.03 -8.40
C LEU A 21 18.40 34.73 -7.33
N LEU A 22 17.92 33.95 -6.34
CA LEU A 22 17.00 34.40 -5.32
C LEU A 22 17.21 33.55 -4.05
N THR A 23 17.16 34.20 -2.89
CA THR A 23 17.10 33.52 -1.59
C THR A 23 15.82 33.95 -0.87
N GLU A 24 14.92 33.01 -0.62
CA GLU A 24 13.62 33.23 0.06
C GLU A 24 13.64 32.51 1.41
N GLY A 25 13.86 33.24 2.50
CA GLY A 25 14.03 32.62 3.82
C GLY A 25 15.27 31.72 3.84
N ASP A 26 15.08 30.41 3.94
CA ASP A 26 16.10 29.36 3.87
C ASP A 26 16.22 28.69 2.49
N SER A 27 15.34 29.06 1.55
CA SER A 27 15.37 28.59 0.16
C SER A 27 16.51 29.23 -0.63
N PHE A 28 17.19 28.44 -1.44
CA PHE A 28 18.10 28.91 -2.49
C PHE A 28 17.52 28.58 -3.86
N PHE A 29 17.54 29.57 -4.76
CA PHE A 29 17.20 29.37 -6.16
C PHE A 29 18.44 29.61 -7.04
N VAL A 30 18.83 28.60 -7.82
CA VAL A 30 20.14 28.57 -8.50
C VAL A 30 19.96 28.13 -9.95
N ALA A 31 20.47 28.95 -10.88
CA ALA A 31 20.55 28.61 -12.29
C ALA A 31 21.90 27.97 -12.62
N PHE A 32 21.89 27.01 -13.53
CA PHE A 32 23.07 26.31 -14.03
C PHE A 32 23.05 26.32 -15.56
N ALA A 33 24.22 26.42 -16.18
CA ALA A 33 24.37 26.23 -17.62
C ALA A 33 24.13 24.77 -18.06
N ASP A 34 24.32 23.81 -17.15
CA ASP A 34 24.22 22.38 -17.44
C ASP A 34 23.49 21.57 -16.36
N ALA A 35 22.71 20.58 -16.81
CA ALA A 35 21.84 19.76 -15.97
C ALA A 35 22.64 18.73 -15.16
N ALA A 36 23.74 18.19 -15.70
CA ALA A 36 24.61 17.32 -14.91
C ALA A 36 25.31 18.13 -13.81
N THR A 37 25.74 19.37 -14.08
CA THR A 37 26.26 20.26 -13.03
C THR A 37 25.21 20.58 -11.96
N ALA A 38 23.95 20.83 -12.33
CA ALA A 38 22.87 21.03 -11.37
C ALA A 38 22.63 19.80 -10.48
N ILE A 39 22.68 18.59 -11.08
CA ILE A 39 22.55 17.31 -10.38
C ILE A 39 23.74 17.09 -9.43
N THR A 40 24.97 17.26 -9.90
CA THR A 40 26.18 17.14 -9.07
C THR A 40 26.14 18.12 -7.89
N ALA A 41 25.78 19.39 -8.13
CA ALA A 41 25.67 20.39 -7.06
C ALA A 41 24.60 20.02 -6.01
N ALA A 42 23.48 19.42 -6.42
CA ALA A 42 22.46 18.90 -5.50
C ALA A 42 22.99 17.73 -4.65
N ILE A 43 23.69 16.78 -5.26
CA ILE A 43 24.28 15.62 -4.58
C ILE A 43 25.38 16.06 -3.61
N ASP A 44 26.31 16.90 -4.06
CA ASP A 44 27.38 17.47 -3.24
C ASP A 44 26.83 18.26 -2.06
N THR A 45 25.69 18.93 -2.24
CA THR A 45 25.00 19.63 -1.15
C THR A 45 24.49 18.65 -0.10
N LEU A 46 23.80 17.57 -0.49
CA LEU A 46 23.31 16.56 0.46
C LEU A 46 24.47 15.84 1.17
N ARG A 47 25.53 15.45 0.43
CA ARG A 47 26.75 14.85 0.99
C ARG A 47 27.44 15.79 1.98
N ALA A 48 27.58 17.07 1.64
CA ALA A 48 28.17 18.05 2.55
C ALA A 48 27.33 18.29 3.81
N LEU A 49 25.98 18.25 3.71
CA LEU A 49 25.11 18.33 4.89
C LEU A 49 25.24 17.10 5.79
N ALA A 50 25.33 15.90 5.21
CA ALA A 50 25.52 14.64 5.95
C ALA A 50 26.89 14.56 6.64
N ALA A 51 27.94 15.09 6.00
CA ALA A 51 29.29 15.15 6.57
C ALA A 51 29.49 16.26 7.62
N HIS A 52 28.55 17.19 7.80
CA HIS A 52 28.69 18.30 8.73
C HIS A 52 28.27 17.92 10.15
N THR A 53 29.09 18.28 11.14
CA THR A 53 28.78 18.06 12.56
C THR A 53 27.70 19.03 13.05
N TRP A 54 26.44 18.63 12.93
CA TRP A 54 25.30 19.40 13.43
C TRP A 54 25.23 19.36 14.96
N PRO A 55 24.82 20.47 15.62
CA PRO A 55 24.69 20.50 17.07
C PRO A 55 23.56 19.58 17.55
N TYR A 56 23.76 18.95 18.70
CA TYR A 56 22.71 18.22 19.41
C TYR A 56 21.84 19.19 20.21
N ARG A 57 20.53 18.93 20.25
CA ARG A 57 19.60 19.62 21.16
C ARG A 57 19.50 18.80 22.44
N LYS A 58 19.42 19.46 23.61
CA LYS A 58 19.28 18.77 24.91
C LYS A 58 18.06 17.83 24.88
N GLY A 59 18.29 16.55 25.11
CA GLY A 59 17.28 15.48 25.06
C GLY A 59 17.20 14.71 23.73
N TRP A 60 17.92 15.12 22.67
CA TRP A 60 17.90 14.44 21.37
C TRP A 60 19.01 13.40 21.23
N THR A 61 18.68 12.23 20.70
CA THR A 61 19.63 11.16 20.34
C THR A 61 20.30 11.41 18.99
N GLU A 62 19.62 12.12 18.08
CA GLU A 62 20.15 12.50 16.76
C GLU A 62 20.56 13.98 16.73
N PRO A 63 21.59 14.35 15.93
CA PRO A 63 22.00 15.73 15.75
C PRO A 63 20.94 16.50 14.94
N CYS A 64 20.87 17.83 15.12
CA CYS A 64 19.85 18.68 14.48
C CYS A 64 20.18 18.96 13.00
N MET A 65 20.23 17.91 12.18
CA MET A 65 20.57 17.98 10.77
C MET A 65 19.40 18.48 9.90
N PRO A 66 19.61 19.48 9.01
CA PRO A 66 18.64 19.92 8.02
C PRO A 66 18.40 18.88 6.92
N ARG A 67 17.13 18.63 6.52
CA ARG A 67 16.77 17.67 5.45
C ARG A 67 16.16 18.37 4.23
N LEU A 68 17.02 18.83 3.32
CA LEU A 68 16.62 19.56 2.11
C LEU A 68 15.61 18.81 1.22
N ARG A 69 14.67 19.55 0.65
CA ARG A 69 13.89 19.17 -0.53
C ARG A 69 14.52 19.80 -1.76
N ILE A 70 14.86 18.96 -2.75
CA ILE A 70 15.52 19.42 -3.98
C ILE A 70 14.64 19.11 -5.19
N GLY A 71 14.40 20.13 -6.01
CA GLY A 71 13.74 19.99 -7.30
C GLY A 71 14.53 20.66 -8.43
N ILE A 72 14.80 19.91 -9.49
CA ILE A 72 15.58 20.36 -10.65
C ILE A 72 14.72 20.25 -11.91
N HIS A 73 14.60 21.36 -12.65
CA HIS A 73 13.87 21.37 -13.92
C HIS A 73 14.69 22.04 -15.04
N THR A 74 14.47 21.59 -16.26
CA THR A 74 15.18 22.06 -17.46
C THR A 74 14.18 22.43 -18.53
N GLY A 75 14.23 23.68 -18.98
CA GLY A 75 13.36 24.24 -20.00
C GLY A 75 13.95 25.54 -20.56
N PRO A 76 13.33 26.13 -21.59
CA PRO A 76 13.82 27.35 -22.22
C PRO A 76 13.58 28.57 -21.30
N ALA A 77 14.66 29.09 -20.70
CA ALA A 77 14.64 30.31 -19.92
C ALA A 77 15.64 31.33 -20.48
N VAL A 78 15.16 32.57 -20.66
CA VAL A 78 15.94 33.73 -21.09
C VAL A 78 15.86 34.78 -19.98
N PRO A 79 16.98 35.32 -19.47
CA PRO A 79 16.95 36.35 -18.44
C PRO A 79 16.36 37.65 -19.00
N LYS A 80 15.45 38.29 -18.26
CA LYS A 80 14.92 39.63 -18.56
C LYS A 80 15.19 40.55 -17.38
N GLY A 81 15.91 41.65 -17.61
CA GLY A 81 16.20 42.64 -16.56
C GLY A 81 17.07 42.14 -15.40
N GLY A 82 17.78 41.01 -15.55
CA GLY A 82 18.53 40.37 -14.47
C GLY A 82 17.74 39.32 -13.68
N GLU A 83 16.48 39.07 -14.04
CA GLU A 83 15.63 38.06 -13.40
C GLU A 83 15.19 36.95 -14.38
N TYR A 84 14.86 35.77 -13.82
CA TYR A 84 14.25 34.66 -14.57
C TYR A 84 12.74 34.57 -14.28
N ALA A 85 11.98 35.58 -14.67
CA ALA A 85 10.52 35.57 -14.60
C ALA A 85 9.90 34.67 -15.70
N THR A 86 10.07 33.34 -15.59
CA THR A 86 9.62 32.37 -16.60
C THR A 86 8.92 31.16 -15.96
N HIS A 87 8.05 30.49 -16.73
CA HIS A 87 7.33 29.29 -16.32
C HIS A 87 8.26 28.16 -15.82
N VAL A 88 9.48 28.07 -16.39
CA VAL A 88 10.55 27.13 -16.00
C VAL A 88 10.90 27.26 -14.51
N VAL A 89 10.94 28.49 -13.99
CA VAL A 89 11.27 28.78 -12.58
C VAL A 89 10.18 28.29 -11.63
N HIS A 90 8.92 28.58 -11.97
CA HIS A 90 7.79 28.07 -11.20
C HIS A 90 7.69 26.55 -11.27
N ARG A 91 8.00 25.94 -12.42
CA ARG A 91 8.00 24.47 -12.61
C ARG A 91 9.09 23.80 -11.77
N ALA A 92 10.32 24.33 -11.75
CA ALA A 92 11.38 23.90 -10.84
C ALA A 92 10.95 23.96 -9.36
N ALA A 93 10.31 25.07 -8.96
CA ALA A 93 9.79 25.24 -7.60
C ALA A 93 8.69 24.23 -7.25
N ARG A 94 7.88 23.76 -8.22
CA ARG A 94 6.87 22.71 -8.01
C ARG A 94 7.43 21.29 -8.00
N VAL A 95 8.43 20.98 -8.83
CA VAL A 95 9.18 19.72 -8.72
C VAL A 95 9.79 19.59 -7.32
N ARG A 96 10.28 20.70 -6.75
CA ARG A 96 10.77 20.74 -5.35
C ARG A 96 9.63 20.61 -4.32
N ASP A 97 8.48 21.24 -4.54
CA ASP A 97 7.32 21.10 -3.62
C ASP A 97 6.83 19.65 -3.53
N ALA A 98 6.97 18.88 -4.62
CA ALA A 98 6.65 17.46 -4.69
C ALA A 98 7.60 16.56 -3.88
N ALA A 99 8.80 17.03 -3.53
CA ALA A 99 9.84 16.26 -2.86
C ALA A 99 9.65 16.18 -1.33
N HIS A 100 10.14 15.08 -0.74
CA HIS A 100 10.31 14.89 0.70
C HIS A 100 11.69 15.33 1.18
N GLY A 101 11.86 15.57 2.49
CA GLY A 101 13.14 16.02 3.05
C GLY A 101 14.21 14.92 2.98
N GLY A 102 15.31 15.21 2.29
CA GLY A 102 16.35 14.26 1.89
C GLY A 102 16.30 13.86 0.40
N GLN A 103 15.17 14.11 -0.28
CA GLN A 103 14.90 13.63 -1.64
C GLN A 103 15.35 14.63 -2.72
N VAL A 104 15.89 14.10 -3.82
CA VAL A 104 16.16 14.84 -5.06
C VAL A 104 15.19 14.37 -6.14
N LEU A 105 14.28 15.25 -6.54
CA LEU A 105 13.43 15.05 -7.71
C LEU A 105 13.90 15.90 -8.89
N CYS A 106 13.80 15.36 -10.10
CA CYS A 106 14.01 16.11 -11.32
C CYS A 106 12.98 15.76 -12.40
N SER A 107 12.70 16.70 -13.29
CA SER A 107 11.88 16.42 -14.49
C SER A 107 12.61 15.51 -15.48
N GLN A 108 11.86 14.74 -16.27
CA GLN A 108 12.37 13.96 -17.39
C GLN A 108 13.30 14.78 -18.30
N ALA A 109 12.94 16.04 -18.62
CA ALA A 109 13.75 16.96 -19.42
C ALA A 109 15.14 17.24 -18.82
N THR A 110 15.26 17.27 -17.49
CA THR A 110 16.56 17.41 -16.79
C THR A 110 17.39 16.15 -16.93
N LEU A 111 16.78 14.97 -16.77
CA LEU A 111 17.47 13.71 -16.93
C LEU A 111 17.96 13.55 -18.38
N ASP A 112 17.12 13.85 -19.37
CA ASP A 112 17.48 13.82 -20.79
C ASP A 112 18.64 14.77 -21.12
N ALA A 113 18.61 15.98 -20.57
CA ALA A 113 19.69 16.96 -20.71
C ALA A 113 20.98 16.58 -19.95
N ALA A 114 20.94 15.59 -19.05
CA ALA A 114 22.07 15.10 -18.26
C ALA A 114 22.57 13.70 -18.67
N LYS A 115 21.79 12.92 -19.44
CA LYS A 115 22.01 11.48 -19.77
C LYS A 115 23.44 11.09 -20.16
N ARG A 116 24.18 11.98 -20.84
CA ARG A 116 25.57 11.72 -21.31
C ARG A 116 26.67 12.08 -20.30
N ARG A 117 26.32 12.68 -19.15
CA ARG A 117 27.26 13.28 -18.18
C ARG A 117 26.88 13.02 -16.71
N LEU A 118 25.88 12.19 -16.45
CA LEU A 118 25.57 11.71 -15.10
C LEU A 118 26.75 10.87 -14.57
N PRO A 119 27.14 11.04 -13.29
CA PRO A 119 28.11 10.15 -12.66
C PRO A 119 27.59 8.70 -12.63
N PRO A 120 28.44 7.69 -12.85
CA PRO A 120 28.02 6.31 -13.10
C PRO A 120 27.42 5.61 -11.86
N ASP A 121 27.65 6.15 -10.66
CA ASP A 121 27.08 5.70 -9.39
C ASP A 121 25.64 6.18 -9.18
N ILE A 122 25.16 7.17 -9.94
CA ILE A 122 23.85 7.79 -9.77
C ILE A 122 22.80 7.11 -10.65
N LYS A 123 21.79 6.53 -10.01
CA LYS A 123 20.63 5.95 -10.70
C LYS A 123 19.47 6.95 -10.70
N ALA A 124 18.59 6.85 -11.70
CA ALA A 124 17.34 7.60 -11.75
C ALA A 124 16.16 6.62 -11.79
N VAL A 125 15.26 6.72 -10.81
CA VAL A 125 14.03 5.92 -10.73
C VAL A 125 12.89 6.74 -11.31
N ASP A 126 12.15 6.17 -12.26
CA ASP A 126 10.94 6.75 -12.83
C ASP A 126 9.79 6.66 -11.81
N LEU A 127 9.21 7.80 -11.45
CA LEU A 127 8.03 7.87 -10.58
C LEU A 127 6.73 8.03 -11.37
N GLY A 128 6.82 8.21 -12.69
CA GLY A 128 5.67 8.40 -13.58
C GLY A 128 5.27 9.85 -13.79
N LEU A 129 4.05 10.04 -14.30
CA LEU A 129 3.48 11.35 -14.66
C LEU A 129 2.67 11.94 -13.50
N HIS A 130 2.88 13.22 -13.22
CA HIS A 130 2.26 13.95 -12.12
C HIS A 130 1.88 15.38 -12.51
N ARG A 131 0.63 15.81 -12.32
CA ARG A 131 0.28 17.24 -12.33
C ARG A 131 0.94 17.99 -11.17
N LEU A 132 1.57 19.10 -11.53
CA LEU A 132 2.23 20.03 -10.62
C LEU A 132 1.34 21.26 -10.42
N ARG A 133 1.17 21.71 -9.18
CA ARG A 133 0.25 22.80 -8.84
C ARG A 133 0.46 24.07 -9.68
N GLY A 134 -0.55 24.39 -10.49
CA GLY A 134 -0.55 25.53 -11.41
C GLY A 134 -0.04 25.21 -12.82
N PHE A 135 0.01 23.93 -13.21
CA PHE A 135 0.32 23.47 -14.56
C PHE A 135 -0.67 22.40 -14.99
N ASP A 136 -1.32 22.59 -16.14
CA ASP A 136 -2.29 21.64 -16.68
C ASP A 136 -1.62 20.38 -17.28
N ASP A 137 -0.41 20.54 -17.84
CA ASP A 137 0.38 19.44 -18.38
C ASP A 137 1.07 18.62 -17.28
N PRO A 138 0.93 17.28 -17.26
CA PRO A 138 1.61 16.43 -16.29
C PRO A 138 3.12 16.40 -16.54
N GLU A 139 3.90 16.54 -15.45
CA GLU A 139 5.35 16.43 -15.46
C GLU A 139 5.76 14.98 -15.15
N ARG A 140 6.71 14.42 -15.91
CA ARG A 140 7.30 13.12 -15.55
C ARG A 140 8.42 13.33 -14.54
N LEU A 141 8.25 12.79 -13.33
CA LEU A 141 9.17 12.97 -12.21
C LEU A 141 10.11 11.77 -12.08
N MET A 142 11.40 12.08 -11.90
CA MET A 142 12.47 11.11 -11.68
C MET A 142 13.08 11.36 -10.29
N GLN A 143 13.27 10.32 -9.48
CA GLN A 143 14.06 10.39 -8.26
C GLN A 143 15.50 10.01 -8.56
N LEU A 144 16.47 10.81 -8.07
CA LEU A 144 17.87 10.42 -8.08
C LEU A 144 18.18 9.54 -6.86
N VAL A 145 18.78 8.38 -7.12
CA VAL A 145 19.26 7.44 -6.11
C VAL A 145 20.78 7.52 -6.07
N VAL A 146 21.30 7.87 -4.89
CA VAL A 146 22.72 8.08 -4.60
C VAL A 146 23.15 7.03 -3.58
N PRO A 147 24.24 6.26 -3.77
CA PRO A 147 24.54 5.10 -2.93
C PRO A 147 24.75 5.38 -1.43
N ASP A 148 25.17 6.59 -1.09
CA ASP A 148 25.49 7.05 0.28
C ASP A 148 24.39 7.92 0.92
N LEU A 149 23.19 8.00 0.33
CA LEU A 149 22.06 8.79 0.84
C LEU A 149 20.76 7.95 0.96
N GLU A 150 19.81 8.48 1.72
CA GLU A 150 18.44 7.94 1.83
C GLU A 150 17.82 7.84 0.43
N SER A 151 17.27 6.66 0.09
CA SER A 151 16.76 6.35 -1.26
C SER A 151 15.31 5.83 -1.27
N GLU A 152 14.74 5.52 -0.10
CA GLU A 152 13.34 5.16 0.06
C GLU A 152 12.54 6.37 0.55
N PHE A 153 11.53 6.78 -0.22
CA PHE A 153 10.66 7.91 0.11
C PHE A 153 9.19 7.57 -0.25
N PRO A 154 8.20 8.20 0.42
CA PRO A 154 6.81 8.11 0.01
C PRO A 154 6.58 8.73 -1.39
N PRO A 155 5.42 8.47 -2.03
CA PRO A 155 5.07 9.05 -3.32
C PRO A 155 5.17 10.59 -3.37
N PRO A 156 5.51 11.20 -4.53
CA PRO A 156 5.64 12.65 -4.67
C PRO A 156 4.37 13.44 -4.35
N ARG A 157 4.51 14.56 -3.64
CA ARG A 157 3.43 15.44 -3.16
C ARG A 157 2.87 16.30 -4.30
N THR A 158 2.01 15.70 -5.11
CA THR A 158 1.53 16.27 -6.40
C THR A 158 0.01 16.31 -6.46
N GLU A 159 -0.59 17.04 -7.40
CA GLU A 159 -2.07 17.14 -7.49
C GLU A 159 -2.69 15.85 -8.05
N ASP A 160 -1.96 15.13 -8.92
CA ASP A 160 -2.32 13.79 -9.42
C ASP A 160 -1.85 12.64 -8.52
N ALA A 161 -1.08 12.92 -7.45
CA ALA A 161 -0.93 11.94 -6.38
C ALA A 161 -2.32 11.78 -5.76
N ARG A 162 -3.03 10.75 -6.24
CA ARG A 162 -4.28 10.26 -5.64
C ARG A 162 -4.03 10.28 -4.14
N ALA A 163 -4.85 11.01 -3.38
CA ALA A 163 -4.66 11.17 -1.95
C ALA A 163 -5.02 9.85 -1.26
N HIS A 164 -4.28 8.78 -1.55
CA HIS A 164 -4.52 7.43 -1.07
C HIS A 164 -3.26 6.58 -1.23
N ASN A 165 -3.07 5.65 -0.32
CA ASN A 165 -2.05 4.59 -0.39
C ASN A 165 -2.68 3.20 -0.60
N LEU A 166 -3.89 3.15 -1.18
CA LEU A 166 -4.65 1.92 -1.43
C LEU A 166 -3.83 0.90 -2.22
N PRO A 167 -3.79 -0.39 -1.79
CA PRO A 167 -3.01 -1.42 -2.46
C PRO A 167 -3.59 -1.74 -3.85
N SER A 168 -2.69 -2.07 -4.79
CA SER A 168 -3.09 -2.55 -6.11
C SER A 168 -3.25 -4.07 -6.09
N PHE A 169 -4.39 -4.57 -6.55
CA PHE A 169 -4.64 -6.00 -6.74
C PHE A 169 -4.69 -6.34 -8.24
N ALA A 170 -4.59 -7.63 -8.57
CA ALA A 170 -4.95 -8.15 -9.89
C ALA A 170 -6.46 -8.03 -10.13
N ASP A 171 -6.89 -8.23 -11.39
CA ASP A 171 -8.26 -7.99 -11.87
C ASP A 171 -9.36 -8.37 -10.87
N PHE A 172 -10.22 -7.39 -10.60
CA PHE A 172 -11.37 -7.49 -9.72
C PHE A 172 -12.61 -7.92 -10.52
N VAL A 173 -13.35 -8.90 -10.01
CA VAL A 173 -14.46 -9.55 -10.75
C VAL A 173 -15.77 -9.41 -9.98
N GLY A 174 -16.77 -8.80 -10.62
CA GLY A 174 -18.14 -8.70 -10.07
C GLY A 174 -18.23 -7.76 -8.87
N ARG A 175 -19.04 -8.14 -7.88
CA ARG A 175 -19.21 -7.49 -6.56
C ARG A 175 -19.78 -6.07 -6.61
N GLU A 176 -20.43 -5.70 -7.71
CA GLU A 176 -20.98 -4.35 -7.89
C GLU A 176 -22.03 -4.02 -6.83
N THR A 177 -22.91 -4.97 -6.49
CA THR A 177 -23.93 -4.79 -5.44
C THR A 177 -23.30 -4.56 -4.07
N GLU A 178 -22.27 -5.33 -3.73
CA GLU A 178 -21.50 -5.22 -2.48
C GLU A 178 -20.78 -3.89 -2.38
N ILE A 179 -20.15 -3.42 -3.46
CA ILE A 179 -19.47 -2.12 -3.53
C ILE A 179 -20.47 -0.99 -3.30
N HIS A 180 -21.62 -0.99 -3.99
CA HIS A 180 -22.66 0.03 -3.81
C HIS A 180 -23.26 0.00 -2.41
N ARG A 181 -23.45 -1.19 -1.82
CA ARG A 181 -23.94 -1.36 -0.44
C ARG A 181 -22.93 -0.82 0.58
N LEU A 182 -21.67 -1.23 0.49
CA LEU A 182 -20.61 -0.74 1.37
C LEU A 182 -20.43 0.78 1.24
N ARG A 183 -20.46 1.32 0.01
CA ARG A 183 -20.38 2.76 -0.23
C ARG A 183 -21.48 3.52 0.51
N ARG A 184 -22.73 3.05 0.44
CA ARG A 184 -23.87 3.66 1.16
C ARG A 184 -23.68 3.63 2.68
N LEU A 185 -23.17 2.53 3.23
CA LEU A 185 -22.90 2.43 4.67
C LEU A 185 -21.79 3.41 5.10
N VAL A 186 -20.68 3.45 4.37
CA VAL A 186 -19.57 4.38 4.59
C VAL A 186 -19.95 5.85 4.32
N ASP A 187 -21.05 6.10 3.60
CA ASP A 187 -21.63 7.43 3.44
C ASP A 187 -22.60 7.85 4.54
N GLY A 188 -23.35 6.91 5.12
CA GLY A 188 -24.28 7.17 6.23
C GLY A 188 -23.64 7.18 7.63
N HIS A 189 -22.51 6.49 7.82
CA HIS A 189 -21.95 6.19 9.14
C HIS A 189 -20.47 6.58 9.27
N ARG A 190 -20.02 6.90 10.49
CA ARG A 190 -18.61 7.24 10.78
C ARG A 190 -17.73 6.02 11.05
N LEU A 191 -18.31 4.92 11.52
CA LEU A 191 -17.64 3.65 11.76
C LEU A 191 -18.44 2.53 11.09
N VAL A 192 -17.81 1.84 10.14
CA VAL A 192 -18.37 0.66 9.45
C VAL A 192 -17.36 -0.47 9.57
N SER A 193 -17.82 -1.68 9.89
CA SER A 193 -16.96 -2.86 10.01
C SER A 193 -17.36 -3.90 8.98
N ALA A 194 -16.49 -4.12 7.99
CA ALA A 194 -16.62 -5.20 7.02
C ALA A 194 -16.08 -6.50 7.65
N THR A 195 -16.98 -7.34 8.14
CA THR A 195 -16.69 -8.65 8.74
C THR A 195 -16.93 -9.79 7.75
N GLY A 196 -16.61 -11.04 8.11
CA GLY A 196 -16.80 -12.19 7.23
C GLY A 196 -15.58 -13.12 7.16
N PRO A 197 -15.70 -14.29 6.51
CA PRO A 197 -14.69 -15.36 6.61
C PRO A 197 -13.31 -14.96 6.10
N SER A 198 -12.30 -15.76 6.45
CA SER A 198 -11.02 -15.72 5.75
C SER A 198 -11.24 -16.03 4.26
N GLY A 199 -10.55 -15.32 3.38
CA GLY A 199 -10.69 -15.53 1.93
C GLY A 199 -12.00 -15.07 1.26
N VAL A 200 -12.99 -14.52 1.98
CA VAL A 200 -14.24 -13.97 1.38
C VAL A 200 -14.01 -12.68 0.55
N GLY A 201 -12.81 -12.09 0.64
CA GLY A 201 -12.40 -10.93 -0.14
C GLY A 201 -12.73 -9.57 0.47
N LYS A 202 -12.95 -9.48 1.80
CA LYS A 202 -13.26 -8.23 2.53
C LYS A 202 -12.35 -7.06 2.13
N THR A 203 -11.03 -7.26 2.21
CA THR A 203 -10.00 -6.29 1.82
C THR A 203 -10.15 -5.85 0.38
N ARG A 204 -10.34 -6.78 -0.57
CA ARG A 204 -10.51 -6.43 -1.99
C ARG A 204 -11.77 -5.57 -2.20
N VAL A 205 -12.90 -5.91 -1.57
CA VAL A 205 -14.15 -5.12 -1.68
C VAL A 205 -14.01 -3.75 -1.01
N ALA A 206 -13.37 -3.66 0.16
CA ALA A 206 -13.10 -2.42 0.87
C ALA A 206 -12.22 -1.47 0.03
N VAL A 207 -11.13 -2.00 -0.53
CA VAL A 207 -10.20 -1.24 -1.37
C VAL A 207 -10.81 -0.83 -2.70
N GLU A 208 -11.56 -1.70 -3.38
CA GLU A 208 -12.24 -1.37 -4.64
C GLU A 208 -13.32 -0.28 -4.44
N MET A 209 -14.13 -0.39 -3.38
CA MET A 209 -15.08 0.67 -2.99
C MET A 209 -14.35 1.98 -2.72
N ALA A 210 -13.23 1.92 -1.99
CA ALA A 210 -12.43 3.09 -1.65
C ALA A 210 -11.75 3.76 -2.85
N LEU A 211 -11.25 2.98 -3.82
CA LEU A 211 -10.70 3.48 -5.08
C LEU A 211 -11.75 4.29 -5.85
N ARG A 212 -12.98 3.77 -5.94
CA ARG A 212 -14.12 4.46 -6.57
C ARG A 212 -14.58 5.68 -5.78
N ALA A 213 -14.50 5.63 -4.45
CA ALA A 213 -14.88 6.70 -3.54
C ALA A 213 -13.80 7.79 -3.35
N ALA A 214 -12.57 7.60 -3.84
CA ALA A 214 -11.43 8.44 -3.48
C ALA A 214 -11.65 9.94 -3.72
N ARG A 215 -12.39 10.30 -4.77
CA ARG A 215 -12.70 11.70 -5.11
C ARG A 215 -13.67 12.38 -4.13
N SER A 216 -14.36 11.63 -3.28
CA SER A 216 -15.31 12.17 -2.28
C SER A 216 -14.63 12.70 -1.01
N TYR A 217 -13.35 12.37 -0.80
CA TYR A 217 -12.56 12.70 0.38
C TYR A 217 -11.44 13.68 0.01
N SER A 218 -11.60 14.95 0.38
CA SER A 218 -10.65 16.03 0.06
C SER A 218 -9.28 15.83 0.71
N ASP A 219 -9.23 15.14 1.85
CA ASP A 219 -8.02 14.79 2.57
C ASP A 219 -7.62 13.31 2.39
N GLY A 220 -8.24 12.62 1.44
CA GLY A 220 -7.81 11.31 0.98
C GLY A 220 -8.41 10.09 1.66
N VAL A 221 -7.91 8.93 1.23
CA VAL A 221 -8.34 7.59 1.66
C VAL A 221 -7.12 6.75 2.02
N TRP A 222 -6.95 6.44 3.30
CA TRP A 222 -5.70 5.90 3.84
C TRP A 222 -5.89 4.47 4.32
N TYR A 223 -5.11 3.55 3.78
CA TYR A 223 -5.08 2.14 4.14
C TYR A 223 -3.95 1.88 5.14
N ALA A 224 -4.27 1.29 6.28
CA ALA A 224 -3.29 0.81 7.26
C ALA A 224 -3.63 -0.63 7.64
N ASP A 225 -2.66 -1.54 7.50
CA ASP A 225 -2.74 -2.89 8.06
C ASP A 225 -2.29 -2.82 9.53
N LEU A 226 -3.16 -3.22 10.46
CA LEU A 226 -2.91 -3.10 11.90
C LEU A 226 -2.12 -4.32 12.42
N PRO A 227 -0.96 -4.13 13.07
CA PRO A 227 -0.18 -5.24 13.61
C PRO A 227 -0.97 -6.05 14.64
N ALA A 228 -0.77 -7.37 14.67
CA ALA A 228 -1.37 -8.26 15.66
C ALA A 228 -0.60 -8.31 17.00
N GLY A 229 0.63 -7.81 17.05
CA GLY A 229 1.52 -7.84 18.22
C GLY A 229 1.94 -6.44 18.71
N GLY A 230 2.60 -6.40 19.87
CA GLY A 230 3.05 -5.15 20.52
C GLY A 230 1.91 -4.34 21.16
N ASP A 231 2.25 -3.17 21.72
CA ASP A 231 1.26 -2.23 22.28
C ASP A 231 0.30 -1.73 21.19
N ALA A 232 -1.00 -1.88 21.42
CA ALA A 232 -2.00 -1.70 20.37
C ALA A 232 -2.16 -0.24 19.93
N ASP A 233 -2.05 0.73 20.86
CA ASP A 233 -2.20 2.16 20.55
C ASP A 233 -0.96 2.71 19.83
N ALA A 234 0.23 2.38 20.32
CA ALA A 234 1.49 2.76 19.70
C ALA A 234 1.68 2.13 18.31
N THR A 235 1.33 0.85 18.15
CA THR A 235 1.47 0.15 16.86
C THR A 235 0.42 0.60 15.83
N ALA A 236 -0.85 0.80 16.23
CA ALA A 236 -1.86 1.37 15.35
C ALA A 236 -1.54 2.82 14.94
N GLY A 237 -1.09 3.63 15.89
CA GLY A 237 -0.60 4.99 15.63
C GLY A 237 0.57 5.02 14.64
N LEU A 238 1.54 4.12 14.78
CA LEU A 238 2.68 4.01 13.86
C LEU A 238 2.27 3.51 12.46
N ALA A 239 1.39 2.51 12.39
CA ALA A 239 0.85 2.00 11.12
C ALA A 239 0.11 3.10 10.35
N LEU A 240 -0.73 3.87 11.04
CA LEU A 240 -1.46 4.97 10.44
C LEU A 240 -0.55 6.15 10.07
N ALA A 241 0.44 6.48 10.90
CA ALA A 241 1.45 7.51 10.59
C ALA A 241 2.19 7.21 9.28
N ARG A 242 2.61 5.95 9.10
CA ARG A 242 3.22 5.46 7.85
C ARG A 242 2.26 5.59 6.67
N ALA A 243 1.00 5.18 6.83
CA ALA A 243 -0.01 5.27 5.79
C ALA A 243 -0.24 6.71 5.29
N VAL A 244 -0.34 7.68 6.20
CA VAL A 244 -0.56 9.11 5.87
C VAL A 244 0.72 9.88 5.55
N GLY A 245 1.90 9.24 5.60
CA GLY A 245 3.19 9.88 5.35
C GLY A 245 3.63 10.89 6.43
N VAL A 246 3.09 10.78 7.65
CA VAL A 246 3.46 11.61 8.80
C VAL A 246 4.60 10.95 9.56
N ARG A 247 5.63 11.72 9.90
CA ARG A 247 6.71 11.26 10.79
C ARG A 247 6.25 11.46 12.25
N PRO A 248 6.22 10.39 13.08
CA PRO A 248 5.98 10.54 14.52
C PRO A 248 7.02 11.46 15.18
N ASP A 249 6.60 12.23 16.19
CA ASP A 249 7.54 12.95 17.05
C ASP A 249 8.27 11.94 17.96
N PRO A 250 9.62 11.95 18.07
CA PRO A 250 10.36 11.02 18.92
C PRO A 250 10.01 11.07 20.41
N PHE A 251 9.38 12.16 20.88
CA PHE A 251 9.08 12.42 22.29
C PHE A 251 7.58 12.30 22.63
N ARG A 252 6.74 11.93 21.66
CA ARG A 252 5.29 11.81 21.83
C ARG A 252 4.79 10.52 21.19
N PRO A 253 3.74 9.86 21.71
CA PRO A 253 3.20 8.67 21.06
C PRO A 253 2.86 8.88 19.58
N ALA A 254 3.05 7.86 18.76
CA ALA A 254 2.75 7.95 17.32
C ALA A 254 1.25 8.22 17.08
N ALA A 255 0.38 7.59 17.88
CA ALA A 255 -1.08 7.80 17.85
C ALA A 255 -1.45 9.28 18.03
N GLU A 256 -0.89 9.91 19.05
CA GLU A 256 -1.07 11.34 19.36
C GLU A 256 -0.64 12.27 18.20
N THR A 257 0.48 11.96 17.54
CA THR A 257 0.95 12.73 16.36
C THR A 257 -0.03 12.63 15.18
N VAL A 258 -0.63 11.45 14.99
CA VAL A 258 -1.59 11.19 13.90
C VAL A 258 -2.98 11.77 14.19
N LEU A 259 -3.44 11.73 15.44
CA LEU A 259 -4.71 12.33 15.86
C LEU A 259 -4.72 13.85 15.59
N ASP A 260 -3.64 14.56 15.88
CA ASP A 260 -3.52 15.99 15.54
C ASP A 260 -3.56 16.23 14.01
N TRP A 261 -2.95 15.34 13.20
CA TRP A 261 -3.00 15.44 11.74
C TRP A 261 -4.41 15.17 11.18
N LEU A 262 -5.16 14.26 11.80
CA LEU A 262 -6.52 13.87 11.41
C LEU A 262 -7.60 14.86 11.88
N ARG A 263 -7.38 15.60 12.97
CA ARG A 263 -8.39 16.38 13.72
C ARG A 263 -9.31 17.25 12.85
N HIS A 264 -8.80 17.80 11.75
CA HIS A 264 -9.53 18.69 10.84
C HIS A 264 -9.69 18.17 9.40
N ARG A 265 -9.40 16.88 9.15
CA ARG A 265 -9.33 16.31 7.80
C ARG A 265 -10.53 15.46 7.42
N LYS A 266 -11.10 15.70 6.24
CA LYS A 266 -12.17 14.88 5.64
C LYS A 266 -11.57 13.71 4.86
N CYS A 267 -11.22 12.66 5.59
CA CYS A 267 -10.60 11.46 5.05
C CYS A 267 -11.38 10.18 5.39
N LEU A 268 -11.14 9.13 4.62
CA LEU A 268 -11.55 7.76 4.93
C LEU A 268 -10.33 6.96 5.38
N LEU A 269 -10.42 6.27 6.51
CA LEU A 269 -9.39 5.38 7.01
C LEU A 269 -9.87 3.95 6.84
N ILE A 270 -9.12 3.13 6.10
CA ILE A 270 -9.30 1.68 6.05
C ILE A 270 -8.30 1.07 7.02
N LEU A 271 -8.78 0.43 8.07
CA LEU A 271 -7.94 -0.27 9.04
C LEU A 271 -8.16 -1.77 8.86
N ASP A 272 -7.24 -2.43 8.18
CA ASP A 272 -7.27 -3.89 7.99
C ASP A 272 -6.61 -4.61 9.17
N SER A 273 -6.86 -5.90 9.31
CA SER A 273 -6.44 -6.72 10.45
C SER A 273 -6.91 -6.19 11.80
N ALA A 274 -8.01 -5.43 11.84
CA ALA A 274 -8.54 -4.87 13.08
C ALA A 274 -9.03 -5.97 14.05
N GLN A 275 -8.85 -5.72 15.34
CA GLN A 275 -9.02 -6.66 16.45
C GLN A 275 -9.47 -5.88 17.69
N ALA A 276 -10.12 -6.53 18.66
CA ALA A 276 -10.62 -5.89 19.89
C ALA A 276 -9.60 -5.00 20.60
N ARG A 277 -8.31 -5.38 20.60
CA ARG A 277 -7.20 -4.59 21.17
C ARG A 277 -7.06 -3.16 20.59
N HIS A 278 -7.56 -2.92 19.37
CA HIS A 278 -7.49 -1.64 18.68
C HIS A 278 -8.71 -0.72 18.98
N ALA A 279 -9.69 -1.18 19.77
CA ALA A 279 -10.92 -0.45 20.05
C ALA A 279 -10.68 0.94 20.67
N ASP A 280 -9.74 1.08 21.60
CA ASP A 280 -9.44 2.37 22.24
C ASP A 280 -8.80 3.39 21.27
N PHE A 281 -7.91 2.94 20.38
CA PHE A 281 -7.34 3.79 19.34
C PHE A 281 -8.44 4.29 18.38
N VAL A 282 -9.31 3.39 17.91
CA VAL A 282 -10.44 3.73 17.03
C VAL A 282 -11.42 4.68 17.75
N ARG A 283 -11.71 4.45 19.03
CA ARG A 283 -12.54 5.32 19.88
C ARG A 283 -11.97 6.74 19.98
N ARG A 284 -10.65 6.89 20.13
CA ARG A 284 -9.97 8.21 20.15
C ARG A 284 -10.06 8.92 18.80
N VAL A 285 -9.81 8.22 17.68
CA VAL A 285 -9.99 8.80 16.34
C VAL A 285 -11.44 9.28 16.16
N LEU A 286 -12.44 8.50 16.60
CA LEU A 286 -13.84 8.90 16.50
C LEU A 286 -14.19 10.11 17.40
N ALA A 287 -13.60 10.21 18.59
CA ALA A 287 -13.81 11.33 19.51
C ALA A 287 -13.14 12.64 19.04
N GLU A 288 -11.89 12.57 18.56
CA GLU A 288 -11.09 13.75 18.24
C GLU A 288 -11.18 14.19 16.77
N CYS A 289 -11.41 13.26 15.83
CA CYS A 289 -11.30 13.51 14.40
C CYS A 289 -12.69 13.47 13.73
N TRP A 290 -13.52 14.47 14.03
CA TRP A 290 -14.95 14.48 13.68
C TRP A 290 -15.27 14.35 12.17
N GLN A 291 -14.38 14.78 11.27
CA GLN A 291 -14.53 14.61 9.81
C GLN A 291 -13.95 13.29 9.26
N ALA A 292 -13.17 12.56 10.05
CA ALA A 292 -12.67 11.25 9.65
C ALA A 292 -13.79 10.21 9.72
N ARG A 293 -13.82 9.33 8.71
CA ARG A 293 -14.62 8.10 8.69
C ARG A 293 -13.70 6.89 8.71
N ILE A 294 -14.16 5.80 9.30
CA ILE A 294 -13.40 4.58 9.51
C ILE A 294 -14.17 3.42 8.90
N LEU A 295 -13.48 2.68 8.01
CA LEU A 295 -13.87 1.37 7.53
C LEU A 295 -12.90 0.35 8.14
N LEU A 296 -13.38 -0.45 9.08
CA LEU A 296 -12.62 -1.58 9.58
C LEU A 296 -12.77 -2.76 8.63
N VAL A 297 -11.67 -3.44 8.35
CA VAL A 297 -11.68 -4.79 7.79
C VAL A 297 -11.17 -5.72 8.87
N SER A 298 -12.04 -6.60 9.33
CA SER A 298 -11.79 -7.45 10.50
C SER A 298 -12.47 -8.81 10.34
N ARG A 299 -12.21 -9.73 11.27
CA ARG A 299 -12.97 -10.98 11.37
C ARG A 299 -14.25 -10.72 12.19
N ALA A 300 -14.08 -10.25 13.41
CA ALA A 300 -15.12 -9.85 14.35
C ALA A 300 -15.29 -8.31 14.43
N PRO A 301 -16.43 -7.78 14.89
CA PRO A 301 -16.61 -6.36 15.22
C PRO A 301 -15.73 -5.92 16.41
N LEU A 302 -15.63 -4.62 16.66
CA LEU A 302 -14.95 -4.07 17.85
C LEU A 302 -15.90 -3.85 19.05
N GLY A 303 -17.22 -3.88 18.84
CA GLY A 303 -18.20 -3.62 19.88
C GLY A 303 -18.33 -2.14 20.26
N LEU A 304 -17.96 -1.23 19.35
CA LEU A 304 -17.99 0.21 19.61
C LEU A 304 -19.38 0.81 19.40
N SER A 305 -19.73 1.81 20.22
CA SER A 305 -21.01 2.52 20.05
C SER A 305 -21.06 3.26 18.72
N GLY A 306 -22.11 3.02 17.93
CA GLY A 306 -22.27 3.55 16.58
C GLY A 306 -21.51 2.78 15.48
N GLU A 307 -20.92 1.63 15.80
CA GLU A 307 -20.36 0.69 14.82
C GLU A 307 -21.47 0.06 13.97
N VAL A 308 -21.38 0.19 12.65
CA VAL A 308 -22.28 -0.50 11.72
C VAL A 308 -21.58 -1.71 11.12
N ILE A 309 -22.02 -2.89 11.54
CA ILE A 309 -21.46 -4.17 11.11
C ILE A 309 -22.06 -4.56 9.77
N TRP A 310 -21.21 -4.95 8.82
CA TRP A 310 -21.61 -5.51 7.54
C TRP A 310 -20.82 -6.78 7.25
N ALA A 311 -21.48 -7.92 7.42
CA ALA A 311 -20.97 -9.20 6.96
C ALA A 311 -20.85 -9.19 5.43
N VAL A 312 -19.63 -9.35 4.93
CA VAL A 312 -19.33 -9.42 3.51
C VAL A 312 -19.82 -10.78 2.98
N PRO A 313 -20.82 -10.83 2.08
CA PRO A 313 -21.35 -12.09 1.59
C PRO A 313 -20.32 -12.82 0.71
N ALA A 314 -20.51 -14.12 0.51
CA ALA A 314 -19.86 -14.83 -0.59
C ALA A 314 -20.24 -14.25 -1.97
N MET A 315 -19.49 -14.58 -3.03
CA MET A 315 -19.84 -14.17 -4.40
C MET A 315 -21.12 -14.86 -4.87
N GLY A 316 -21.93 -14.17 -5.68
CA GLY A 316 -23.06 -14.81 -6.36
C GLY A 316 -22.59 -15.81 -7.43
N ASP A 317 -23.37 -16.86 -7.69
CA ASP A 317 -22.98 -18.01 -8.53
C ASP A 317 -22.34 -17.60 -9.89
N GLY A 318 -22.94 -16.65 -10.62
CA GLY A 318 -22.41 -16.18 -11.90
C GLY A 318 -21.08 -15.43 -11.79
N GLU A 319 -20.86 -14.70 -10.70
CA GLU A 319 -19.59 -14.01 -10.43
C GLU A 319 -18.51 -14.98 -9.96
N ALA A 320 -18.88 -15.97 -9.15
CA ALA A 320 -18.02 -17.05 -8.70
C ALA A 320 -17.52 -17.90 -9.88
N VAL A 321 -18.40 -18.23 -10.83
CA VAL A 321 -18.04 -18.90 -12.08
C VAL A 321 -17.07 -18.04 -12.88
N ARG A 322 -17.40 -16.77 -13.14
CA ARG A 322 -16.53 -15.86 -13.91
C ARG A 322 -15.14 -15.68 -13.28
N LEU A 323 -15.04 -15.59 -11.95
CA LEU A 323 -13.74 -15.52 -11.26
C LEU A 323 -12.95 -16.82 -11.44
N LEU A 324 -13.61 -17.96 -11.30
CA LEU A 324 -12.99 -19.28 -11.43
C LEU A 324 -12.49 -19.52 -12.86
N GLU A 325 -13.27 -19.18 -13.88
CA GLU A 325 -12.90 -19.30 -15.30
C GLU A 325 -11.71 -18.38 -15.64
N LEU A 326 -11.73 -17.11 -15.20
CA LEU A 326 -10.61 -16.18 -15.38
C LEU A 326 -9.31 -16.69 -14.74
N ARG A 327 -9.40 -17.22 -13.51
CA ARG A 327 -8.22 -17.73 -12.78
C ARG A 327 -7.74 -19.08 -13.32
N ALA A 328 -8.64 -19.92 -13.82
CA ALA A 328 -8.30 -21.20 -14.45
C ALA A 328 -7.63 -20.98 -15.81
N ALA A 329 -8.10 -20.01 -16.61
CA ALA A 329 -7.47 -19.62 -17.85
C ALA A 329 -6.04 -19.10 -17.62
N ALA A 330 -5.85 -18.22 -16.62
CA ALA A 330 -4.51 -17.78 -16.21
C ALA A 330 -3.60 -18.95 -15.80
N ALA A 331 -4.14 -19.95 -15.07
CA ALA A 331 -3.39 -21.16 -14.69
C ALA A 331 -3.03 -22.09 -15.87
N ARG A 332 -3.71 -21.93 -17.02
CA ARG A 332 -3.44 -22.61 -18.30
C ARG A 332 -2.68 -21.75 -19.32
N GLY A 333 -2.15 -20.59 -18.91
CA GLY A 333 -1.37 -19.72 -19.81
C GLY A 333 -2.22 -18.88 -20.78
N GLY A 334 -3.53 -18.77 -20.53
CA GLY A 334 -4.46 -17.95 -21.32
C GLY A 334 -5.59 -18.74 -22.00
N ASP A 335 -5.50 -20.07 -22.05
CA ASP A 335 -6.53 -20.93 -22.66
C ASP A 335 -7.87 -20.77 -21.95
N VAL A 336 -8.95 -20.59 -22.73
CA VAL A 336 -10.32 -20.47 -22.20
C VAL A 336 -10.72 -21.75 -21.44
N VAL A 337 -11.38 -21.58 -20.30
CA VAL A 337 -11.89 -22.66 -19.46
C VAL A 337 -13.37 -22.42 -19.18
N ASP A 338 -14.22 -23.31 -19.69
CA ASP A 338 -15.66 -23.29 -19.48
C ASP A 338 -16.12 -24.42 -18.53
N GLY A 339 -17.37 -24.37 -18.08
CA GLY A 339 -18.01 -25.45 -17.33
C GLY A 339 -17.69 -25.44 -15.83
N CYS A 340 -17.20 -24.31 -15.32
CA CYS A 340 -16.78 -24.14 -13.93
C CYS A 340 -17.94 -24.06 -12.92
N ALA A 341 -19.21 -23.97 -13.37
CA ALA A 341 -20.41 -23.90 -12.52
C ALA A 341 -20.51 -25.00 -11.45
N ALA A 342 -20.18 -26.25 -11.80
CA ALA A 342 -20.25 -27.36 -10.84
C ALA A 342 -19.21 -27.26 -9.72
N VAL A 343 -18.05 -26.66 -10.00
CA VAL A 343 -16.97 -26.41 -9.04
C VAL A 343 -17.31 -25.18 -8.19
N ALA A 344 -17.71 -24.07 -8.82
CA ALA A 344 -18.04 -22.83 -8.13
C ALA A 344 -19.15 -23.02 -7.09
N LYS A 345 -20.18 -23.81 -7.43
CA LYS A 345 -21.28 -24.16 -6.52
C LYS A 345 -20.81 -24.93 -5.27
N ARG A 346 -19.91 -25.91 -5.43
CA ARG A 346 -19.34 -26.69 -4.31
C ARG A 346 -18.49 -25.84 -3.36
N LEU A 347 -17.84 -24.82 -3.91
CA LEU A 347 -16.96 -23.90 -3.16
C LEU A 347 -17.72 -22.71 -2.55
N GLY A 348 -19.06 -22.68 -2.67
CA GLY A 348 -19.93 -21.72 -1.99
C GLY A 348 -19.67 -20.25 -2.32
N GLY A 349 -19.05 -19.96 -3.48
CA GLY A 349 -18.72 -18.59 -3.89
C GLY A 349 -17.61 -17.91 -3.09
N ILE A 350 -16.75 -18.65 -2.38
CA ILE A 350 -15.63 -18.07 -1.60
C ILE A 350 -14.42 -17.79 -2.53
N PRO A 351 -14.00 -16.53 -2.75
CA PRO A 351 -12.93 -16.18 -3.69
C PRO A 351 -11.62 -16.95 -3.50
N LEU A 352 -11.13 -17.11 -2.26
CA LEU A 352 -9.90 -17.86 -2.00
C LEU A 352 -10.02 -19.34 -2.38
N ALA A 353 -11.15 -19.98 -2.06
CA ALA A 353 -11.39 -21.37 -2.42
C ALA A 353 -11.47 -21.55 -3.95
N LEU A 354 -12.10 -20.59 -4.66
CA LEU A 354 -12.14 -20.53 -6.12
C LEU A 354 -10.72 -20.36 -6.71
N GLU A 355 -9.90 -19.45 -6.18
CA GLU A 355 -8.52 -19.23 -6.64
C GLU A 355 -7.62 -20.47 -6.40
N LEU A 356 -7.77 -21.16 -5.26
CA LEU A 356 -7.07 -22.42 -4.97
C LEU A 356 -7.49 -23.57 -5.90
N ALA A 357 -8.80 -23.71 -6.16
CA ALA A 357 -9.32 -24.71 -7.08
C ALA A 357 -8.92 -24.43 -8.54
N ALA A 358 -8.92 -23.16 -8.96
CA ALA A 358 -8.47 -22.72 -10.28
C ALA A 358 -7.02 -23.17 -10.57
N ALA A 359 -6.13 -23.06 -9.58
CA ALA A 359 -4.74 -23.50 -9.71
C ALA A 359 -4.59 -25.00 -10.02
N ARG A 360 -5.55 -25.85 -9.60
CA ARG A 360 -5.58 -27.28 -9.95
C ARG A 360 -5.99 -27.54 -11.40
N MET A 361 -6.73 -26.62 -12.02
CA MET A 361 -7.26 -26.79 -13.38
C MET A 361 -6.17 -26.80 -14.47
N ARG A 362 -4.92 -26.45 -14.13
CA ARG A 362 -3.73 -26.67 -14.98
C ARG A 362 -3.51 -28.14 -15.36
N VAL A 363 -3.93 -29.08 -14.50
CA VAL A 363 -3.72 -30.54 -14.70
C VAL A 363 -4.98 -31.39 -14.51
N VAL A 364 -6.14 -30.77 -14.24
CA VAL A 364 -7.43 -31.45 -14.04
C VAL A 364 -8.51 -30.70 -14.84
N SER A 365 -9.48 -31.43 -15.41
CA SER A 365 -10.65 -30.80 -16.03
C SER A 365 -11.60 -30.21 -14.96
N PRO A 366 -12.42 -29.18 -15.27
CA PRO A 366 -13.42 -28.69 -14.33
C PRO A 366 -14.42 -29.78 -13.87
N GLN A 367 -14.76 -30.72 -14.76
CA GLN A 367 -15.66 -31.84 -14.46
C GLN A 367 -15.02 -32.84 -13.48
N ASP A 368 -13.74 -33.19 -13.66
CA ASP A 368 -13.05 -34.12 -12.77
C ASP A 368 -12.66 -33.47 -11.45
N LEU A 369 -12.40 -32.17 -11.45
CA LEU A 369 -12.20 -31.40 -10.22
C LEU A 369 -13.49 -31.35 -9.38
N ALA A 370 -14.65 -31.20 -10.01
CA ALA A 370 -15.94 -31.27 -9.31
C ALA A 370 -16.15 -32.63 -8.62
N LYS A 371 -15.83 -33.75 -9.30
CA LYS A 371 -15.88 -35.10 -8.70
C LYS A 371 -14.92 -35.23 -7.51
N ARG A 372 -13.70 -34.71 -7.62
CA ARG A 372 -12.70 -34.75 -6.53
C ARG A 372 -13.13 -33.92 -5.32
N LEU A 373 -13.81 -32.80 -5.53
CA LEU A 373 -14.36 -31.97 -4.46
C LEU A 373 -15.50 -32.66 -3.68
N ASP A 374 -16.18 -33.65 -4.28
CA ASP A 374 -17.18 -34.47 -3.57
C ASP A 374 -16.52 -35.49 -2.62
N SER A 375 -15.30 -35.94 -2.92
CA SER A 375 -14.59 -36.97 -2.14
C SER A 375 -13.53 -36.43 -1.18
N ASP A 376 -12.82 -35.37 -1.57
CA ASP A 376 -11.66 -34.82 -0.85
C ASP A 376 -11.55 -33.30 -1.09
N LEU A 377 -12.48 -32.55 -0.48
CA LEU A 377 -12.53 -31.09 -0.62
C LEU A 377 -11.26 -30.42 -0.08
N LEU A 378 -10.79 -30.84 1.10
CA LEU A 378 -9.61 -30.25 1.72
C LEU A 378 -8.34 -30.55 0.93
N GLY A 379 -8.09 -31.79 0.50
CA GLY A 379 -6.90 -32.13 -0.30
C GLY A 379 -6.83 -31.36 -1.62
N VAL A 380 -7.98 -31.05 -2.24
CA VAL A 380 -8.05 -30.14 -3.40
C VAL A 380 -7.64 -28.71 -3.04
N LEU A 381 -8.17 -28.12 -1.96
CA LEU A 381 -7.88 -26.73 -1.59
C LEU A 381 -6.48 -26.55 -1.01
N ASP A 382 -6.07 -27.40 -0.08
CA ASP A 382 -4.81 -27.31 0.67
C ASP A 382 -3.61 -27.78 -0.14
N GLY A 383 -3.70 -28.99 -0.73
CA GLY A 383 -2.54 -29.73 -1.23
C GLY A 383 -1.36 -29.73 -0.25
N PRO A 384 -0.10 -29.55 -0.71
CA PRO A 384 1.07 -29.65 0.17
C PRO A 384 1.23 -28.47 1.14
N GLY A 385 0.47 -27.38 1.00
CA GLY A 385 0.69 -26.14 1.75
C GLY A 385 -0.30 -25.85 2.89
N ARG A 386 -1.34 -26.67 3.07
CA ARG A 386 -2.47 -26.40 4.01
C ARG A 386 -3.04 -24.96 3.93
N VAL A 387 -3.06 -24.35 2.74
CA VAL A 387 -3.36 -22.90 2.60
C VAL A 387 -4.78 -22.53 3.03
N TRP A 388 -5.77 -23.39 2.78
CA TRP A 388 -7.15 -23.17 3.20
C TRP A 388 -7.32 -23.44 4.69
N SER A 389 -6.81 -24.58 5.17
CA SER A 389 -6.90 -24.93 6.59
C SER A 389 -6.14 -23.95 7.49
N ALA A 390 -4.91 -23.54 7.13
CA ALA A 390 -4.14 -22.53 7.86
C ALA A 390 -4.84 -21.16 7.90
N ALA A 391 -5.63 -20.82 6.88
CA ALA A 391 -6.44 -19.61 6.86
C ALA A 391 -7.66 -19.67 7.80
N LEU A 392 -8.05 -20.87 8.26
CA LEU A 392 -9.12 -21.12 9.24
C LEU A 392 -8.59 -21.47 10.64
N ASP A 393 -7.39 -22.04 10.76
CA ASP A 393 -6.74 -22.47 12.02
C ASP A 393 -6.86 -21.35 13.09
N ALA A 394 -6.42 -20.13 12.77
CA ALA A 394 -6.46 -18.97 13.67
C ALA A 394 -7.87 -18.40 13.97
N SER A 395 -8.92 -18.82 13.25
CA SER A 395 -10.33 -18.50 13.59
C SER A 395 -10.93 -19.58 14.48
N TYR A 396 -10.56 -20.85 14.27
CA TYR A 396 -10.99 -21.98 15.10
C TYR A 396 -10.36 -21.92 16.50
N GLU A 397 -9.07 -21.62 16.59
CA GLU A 397 -8.32 -21.52 17.86
C GLU A 397 -8.75 -20.35 18.76
N ALA A 398 -9.49 -19.38 18.21
CA ALA A 398 -10.03 -18.24 18.94
C ALA A 398 -11.45 -18.49 19.52
N LEU A 399 -12.07 -19.65 19.23
CA LEU A 399 -13.42 -19.96 19.69
C LEU A 399 -13.45 -20.37 21.18
N PRO A 400 -14.47 -19.96 21.96
CA PRO A 400 -14.76 -20.58 23.24
C PRO A 400 -15.27 -22.02 23.04
N THR A 401 -15.07 -22.89 24.03
CA THR A 401 -15.37 -24.34 23.92
C THR A 401 -16.78 -24.63 23.42
N GLY A 402 -17.81 -23.98 23.98
CA GLY A 402 -19.19 -24.18 23.52
C GLY A 402 -19.47 -23.79 22.07
N ALA A 403 -18.68 -22.87 21.50
CA ALA A 403 -18.74 -22.55 20.07
C ALA A 403 -18.05 -23.62 19.21
N VAL A 404 -16.96 -24.24 19.71
CA VAL A 404 -16.33 -25.38 19.05
C VAL A 404 -17.28 -26.57 18.97
N ASP A 405 -17.94 -26.91 20.08
CA ASP A 405 -18.92 -28.01 20.13
C ASP A 405 -20.10 -27.75 19.17
N LEU A 406 -20.63 -26.53 19.17
CA LEU A 406 -21.68 -26.08 18.26
C LEU A 406 -21.25 -26.12 16.78
N LEU A 407 -19.99 -25.79 16.46
CA LEU A 407 -19.46 -25.86 15.09
C LEU A 407 -19.42 -27.30 14.57
N HIS A 408 -19.02 -28.26 15.41
CA HIS A 408 -19.03 -29.68 15.05
C HIS A 408 -20.46 -30.18 14.85
N ALA A 409 -21.39 -29.80 15.72
CA ALA A 409 -22.81 -30.11 15.54
C ALA A 409 -23.40 -29.52 14.23
N PHE A 410 -23.06 -28.27 13.88
CA PHE A 410 -23.41 -27.68 12.58
C PHE A 410 -22.80 -28.44 11.39
N ALA A 411 -21.63 -29.06 11.57
CA ALA A 411 -20.95 -29.80 10.51
C ALA A 411 -21.60 -31.16 10.18
N GLU A 412 -22.41 -31.70 11.09
CA GLU A 412 -23.22 -32.91 10.89
C GLU A 412 -24.57 -32.64 10.18
N GLU A 413 -25.15 -31.45 10.38
CA GLU A 413 -26.51 -31.12 9.90
C GLU A 413 -26.58 -30.60 8.44
N PRO A 414 -27.62 -30.93 7.65
CA PRO A 414 -27.81 -30.40 6.30
C PRO A 414 -27.86 -28.86 6.25
N ASP A 415 -27.19 -28.24 5.27
CA ASP A 415 -27.28 -26.78 5.02
C ASP A 415 -28.52 -26.45 4.16
N PRO A 416 -29.33 -25.43 4.49
CA PRO A 416 -29.25 -24.52 5.64
C PRO A 416 -29.90 -25.09 6.91
N VAL A 417 -29.43 -24.63 8.08
CA VAL A 417 -29.99 -25.00 9.39
C VAL A 417 -30.87 -23.85 9.92
N ASP A 418 -32.10 -24.17 10.30
CA ASP A 418 -33.08 -23.22 10.85
C ASP A 418 -32.86 -23.00 12.36
N VAL A 419 -33.23 -21.82 12.87
CA VAL A 419 -33.01 -21.44 14.27
C VAL A 419 -33.59 -22.48 15.23
N ASP A 420 -34.77 -23.05 14.96
CA ASP A 420 -35.42 -24.06 15.80
C ASP A 420 -34.58 -25.35 15.93
N ALA A 421 -33.89 -25.76 14.85
CA ALA A 421 -33.02 -26.93 14.84
C ALA A 421 -31.68 -26.66 15.54
N VAL A 422 -31.21 -25.41 15.52
CA VAL A 422 -30.06 -24.96 16.31
C VAL A 422 -30.47 -24.88 17.79
N GLU A 423 -31.59 -24.24 18.11
CA GLU A 423 -32.16 -24.11 19.46
C GLU A 423 -32.35 -25.47 20.14
N GLY A 424 -32.87 -26.48 19.43
CA GLY A 424 -33.01 -27.84 19.97
C GLY A 424 -31.69 -28.50 20.45
N ARG A 425 -30.52 -28.11 19.92
CA ARG A 425 -29.20 -28.55 20.40
C ARG A 425 -28.54 -27.55 21.36
N LEU A 426 -28.77 -26.24 21.15
CA LEU A 426 -28.32 -25.17 22.04
C LEU A 426 -28.93 -25.26 23.44
N LEU A 427 -30.21 -25.66 23.52
CA LEU A 427 -31.01 -25.78 24.74
C LEU A 427 -30.86 -27.16 25.44
N GLY A 428 -29.71 -27.82 25.24
CA GLY A 428 -29.32 -29.02 26.00
C GLY A 428 -28.92 -28.68 27.44
N ASP A 429 -27.81 -29.24 27.92
CA ASP A 429 -27.29 -28.98 29.28
C ASP A 429 -26.78 -27.53 29.50
N VAL A 430 -26.81 -26.68 28.47
CA VAL A 430 -26.30 -25.30 28.51
C VAL A 430 -27.46 -24.31 28.40
N GLY A 431 -27.53 -23.34 29.33
CA GLY A 431 -28.61 -22.35 29.33
C GLY A 431 -28.61 -21.43 28.10
N THR A 432 -29.80 -21.00 27.69
CA THR A 432 -30.07 -20.23 26.45
C THR A 432 -29.10 -19.09 26.17
N ALA A 433 -28.65 -18.36 27.21
CA ALA A 433 -27.69 -17.26 27.06
C ALA A 433 -26.33 -17.73 26.52
N ALA A 434 -25.72 -18.75 27.14
CA ALA A 434 -24.42 -19.28 26.73
C ALA A 434 -24.46 -19.92 25.33
N ALA A 435 -25.63 -20.44 24.96
CA ALA A 435 -25.93 -20.93 23.63
C ALA A 435 -25.93 -19.80 22.57
N LEU A 436 -26.61 -18.69 22.86
CA LEU A 436 -26.58 -17.50 22.01
C LEU A 436 -25.18 -16.87 21.93
N ASP A 437 -24.42 -16.87 23.04
CA ASP A 437 -23.02 -16.42 23.06
C ASP A 437 -22.12 -17.30 22.19
N ALA A 438 -22.31 -18.62 22.22
CA ALA A 438 -21.59 -19.57 21.36
C ALA A 438 -21.90 -19.37 19.87
N LEU A 439 -23.18 -19.14 19.54
CA LEU A 439 -23.62 -18.85 18.18
C LEU A 439 -23.10 -17.50 17.69
N ALA A 440 -23.14 -16.46 18.53
CA ALA A 440 -22.54 -15.15 18.25
C ALA A 440 -21.04 -15.28 17.99
N ALA A 441 -20.30 -16.05 18.79
CA ALA A 441 -18.89 -16.30 18.58
C ALA A 441 -18.58 -17.00 17.23
N LEU A 442 -19.45 -17.89 16.74
CA LEU A 442 -19.29 -18.49 15.40
C LEU A 442 -19.56 -17.52 14.25
N VAL A 443 -20.49 -16.59 14.43
CA VAL A 443 -20.81 -15.53 13.45
C VAL A 443 -19.70 -14.47 13.45
N ASP A 444 -19.17 -14.10 14.62
CA ASP A 444 -18.06 -13.16 14.78
C ASP A 444 -16.72 -13.74 14.31
N ALA A 445 -16.46 -15.03 14.53
CA ALA A 445 -15.37 -15.76 13.88
C ALA A 445 -15.60 -15.93 12.36
N SER A 446 -16.81 -15.61 11.90
CA SER A 446 -17.28 -15.69 10.51
C SER A 446 -17.16 -17.09 9.90
N LEU A 447 -17.42 -18.11 10.74
CA LEU A 447 -17.50 -19.51 10.32
C LEU A 447 -18.93 -19.88 9.89
N VAL A 448 -19.94 -19.20 10.45
CA VAL A 448 -21.36 -19.34 10.10
C VAL A 448 -21.87 -18.05 9.44
N ASP A 449 -22.55 -18.16 8.29
CA ASP A 449 -23.30 -17.08 7.64
C ASP A 449 -24.73 -17.03 8.18
N VAL A 450 -25.29 -15.84 8.41
CA VAL A 450 -26.66 -15.65 8.93
C VAL A 450 -27.48 -14.90 7.89
N ARG A 451 -28.61 -15.48 7.48
CA ARG A 451 -29.52 -14.86 6.51
C ARG A 451 -30.91 -14.72 7.10
N TYR A 452 -31.42 -13.51 7.11
CA TYR A 452 -32.79 -13.23 7.54
C TYR A 452 -33.75 -13.38 6.36
N THR A 453 -34.72 -14.27 6.50
CA THR A 453 -35.85 -14.46 5.57
C THR A 453 -37.12 -13.98 6.27
N GLY A 454 -37.45 -12.70 6.12
CA GLY A 454 -38.51 -12.07 6.89
C GLY A 454 -38.10 -11.93 8.36
N THR A 455 -38.76 -12.67 9.25
CA THR A 455 -38.48 -12.70 10.69
C THR A 455 -37.58 -13.85 11.13
N THR A 456 -37.37 -14.87 10.29
CA THR A 456 -36.59 -16.06 10.64
C THR A 456 -35.12 -15.90 10.24
N ALA A 457 -34.20 -16.41 11.07
CA ALA A 457 -32.77 -16.46 10.80
C ALA A 457 -32.36 -17.87 10.34
N LEU A 458 -31.77 -17.96 9.15
CA LEU A 458 -31.20 -19.20 8.61
C LEU A 458 -29.67 -19.16 8.75
N TYR A 459 -29.12 -20.19 9.38
CA TYR A 459 -27.69 -20.35 9.59
C TYR A 459 -27.09 -21.25 8.53
N ARG A 460 -25.94 -20.85 8.00
CA ARG A 460 -25.28 -21.57 6.91
C ARG A 460 -23.81 -21.82 7.19
N LEU A 461 -23.43 -23.09 7.10
CA LEU A 461 -22.04 -23.54 7.20
C LEU A 461 -21.55 -23.96 5.81
N SER A 462 -20.68 -23.15 5.21
CA SER A 462 -20.16 -23.42 3.86
C SER A 462 -19.42 -24.76 3.78
N ALA A 463 -19.53 -25.47 2.65
CA ALA A 463 -18.90 -26.79 2.49
C ALA A 463 -17.38 -26.81 2.79
N PRO A 464 -16.58 -25.78 2.41
CA PRO A 464 -15.17 -25.72 2.81
C PRO A 464 -14.91 -25.54 4.31
N VAL A 465 -15.78 -24.86 5.05
CA VAL A 465 -15.67 -24.73 6.52
C VAL A 465 -16.19 -25.99 7.21
N ARG A 466 -17.25 -26.60 6.69
CA ARG A 466 -17.78 -27.90 7.14
C ARG A 466 -16.74 -29.03 7.03
N ALA A 467 -16.06 -29.13 5.88
CA ALA A 467 -14.99 -30.10 5.69
C ALA A 467 -13.82 -29.86 6.66
N TYR A 468 -13.46 -28.59 6.89
CA TYR A 468 -12.46 -28.22 7.88
C TYR A 468 -12.88 -28.61 9.32
N ALA A 469 -14.12 -28.30 9.73
CA ALA A 469 -14.65 -28.68 11.04
C ALA A 469 -14.62 -30.21 11.23
N ALA A 470 -15.10 -30.98 10.26
CA ALA A 470 -15.04 -32.44 10.29
C ALA A 470 -13.60 -32.99 10.40
N SER A 471 -12.60 -32.33 9.79
CA SER A 471 -11.19 -32.71 9.94
C SER A 471 -10.58 -32.37 11.31
N ARG A 472 -11.23 -31.49 12.08
CA ARG A 472 -10.84 -31.07 13.44
C ARG A 472 -11.64 -31.77 14.53
N ALA A 473 -12.68 -32.54 14.19
CA ALA A 473 -13.47 -33.30 15.15
C ALA A 473 -12.56 -34.30 15.91
N PRO A 474 -12.71 -34.44 17.24
CA PRO A 474 -11.91 -35.40 17.99
C PRO A 474 -12.17 -36.81 17.46
N SER A 475 -11.11 -37.53 17.13
CA SER A 475 -11.21 -38.89 16.62
C SER A 475 -11.84 -39.79 17.68
N SER A 476 -13.09 -40.22 17.43
CA SER A 476 -13.74 -41.29 18.17
C SER A 476 -12.79 -42.49 18.24
N SER A 477 -12.35 -42.83 19.44
CA SER A 477 -11.06 -43.51 19.66
C SER A 477 -11.08 -45.00 19.29
N ALA A 478 -10.14 -45.45 18.44
CA ALA A 478 -9.57 -46.80 18.51
C ALA A 478 -8.26 -46.98 17.72
N SER A 479 -7.30 -47.66 18.36
CA SER A 479 -6.24 -48.53 17.78
C SER A 479 -4.99 -47.94 17.09
N SER A 480 -3.90 -47.97 17.88
CA SER A 480 -2.53 -48.41 17.51
C SER A 480 -1.71 -47.67 16.42
N ASP A 481 -0.78 -46.84 16.93
CA ASP A 481 0.58 -46.59 16.40
C ASP A 481 1.31 -47.92 16.07
N PRO A 482 2.16 -47.98 15.01
CA PRO A 482 3.59 -47.78 15.31
C PRO A 482 4.45 -47.08 14.22
N ALA A 483 5.52 -46.46 14.73
CA ALA A 483 6.89 -46.41 14.18
C ALA A 483 7.38 -45.14 13.45
N CYS A 484 8.03 -44.28 14.24
CA CYS A 484 9.03 -43.29 13.84
C CYS A 484 10.34 -43.92 13.29
N ARG A 485 10.99 -43.32 12.26
CA ARG A 485 12.41 -42.84 12.24
C ARG A 485 12.90 -42.35 10.85
N PRO A 486 14.05 -41.61 10.75
CA PRO A 486 14.13 -40.39 9.92
C PRO A 486 15.08 -40.43 8.70
N ASP A 487 15.23 -39.26 8.05
CA ASP A 487 16.13 -38.90 6.93
C ASP A 487 17.61 -39.27 7.09
N PRO A 488 18.35 -39.28 5.96
CA PRO A 488 19.51 -38.41 5.86
C PRO A 488 19.59 -37.59 4.56
N ASP A 489 20.22 -36.41 4.66
CA ASP A 489 20.47 -35.43 3.59
C ASP A 489 21.95 -35.55 3.07
N PRO A 490 22.55 -34.67 2.24
CA PRO A 490 23.14 -35.09 0.94
C PRO A 490 24.68 -34.95 0.86
N PRO A 491 25.32 -35.40 -0.25
CA PRO A 491 26.73 -35.13 -0.53
C PRO A 491 26.96 -33.81 -1.28
N ALA A 492 28.16 -33.23 -1.11
CA ALA A 492 28.56 -31.93 -1.64
C ALA A 492 29.61 -32.01 -2.76
N ASP A 493 29.97 -30.82 -3.26
CA ASP A 493 31.19 -30.45 -4.02
C ASP A 493 31.38 -30.97 -5.46
N HIS A 494 31.54 -30.02 -6.39
CA HIS A 494 32.88 -29.69 -6.92
C HIS A 494 32.86 -28.35 -7.71
N VAL A 495 33.92 -27.56 -7.51
CA VAL A 495 34.22 -26.30 -8.22
C VAL A 495 35.59 -26.43 -8.89
N ALA A 496 35.74 -26.00 -10.14
CA ALA A 496 36.98 -25.43 -10.69
C ALA A 496 36.73 -24.81 -12.10
N PRO A 497 37.62 -23.93 -12.62
CA PRO A 497 37.20 -22.85 -13.52
C PRO A 497 37.86 -22.86 -14.92
N HIS A 498 37.47 -21.91 -15.78
CA HIS A 498 38.21 -21.56 -17.01
C HIS A 498 38.27 -20.04 -17.26
N ASP A 499 39.13 -19.65 -18.19
CA ASP A 499 40.06 -18.52 -18.04
C ASP A 499 39.84 -17.34 -19.01
N PHE A 500 40.63 -16.28 -18.84
CA PHE A 500 40.56 -14.98 -19.53
C PHE A 500 40.84 -14.98 -21.06
N GLY A 501 40.30 -13.97 -21.76
CA GLY A 501 40.72 -13.53 -23.11
C GLY A 501 40.21 -12.11 -23.49
N PRO A 502 40.99 -11.19 -24.12
CA PRO A 502 40.69 -9.74 -24.09
C PRO A 502 40.25 -9.04 -25.41
N LEU A 503 39.80 -7.79 -25.22
CA LEU A 503 39.48 -6.67 -26.15
C LEU A 503 40.70 -6.19 -27.01
N PRO A 504 40.60 -5.37 -28.11
CA PRO A 504 40.14 -3.94 -28.06
C PRO A 504 39.66 -3.19 -29.35
N GLY A 505 39.16 -1.95 -29.17
CA GLY A 505 39.49 -0.79 -30.04
C GLY A 505 38.36 0.02 -30.74
N GLY A 506 38.41 1.37 -30.69
CA GLY A 506 37.66 2.28 -31.59
C GLY A 506 37.21 3.64 -30.98
N VAL A 507 37.43 4.79 -31.67
CA VAL A 507 37.40 6.16 -31.07
C VAL A 507 36.88 7.28 -32.03
N VAL A 508 35.74 7.97 -31.68
CA VAL A 508 35.49 9.47 -31.62
C VAL A 508 35.64 10.35 -32.94
N PRO A 509 35.22 11.66 -33.10
CA PRO A 509 33.97 12.46 -32.84
C PRO A 509 33.42 13.36 -34.04
N GLY A 510 32.39 14.19 -33.79
CA GLY A 510 32.15 15.54 -34.44
C GLY A 510 30.75 15.77 -35.07
N ALA A 511 30.15 16.97 -35.23
CA ALA A 511 30.30 18.33 -34.68
C ALA A 511 29.01 19.18 -34.92
N LEU A 512 28.88 20.39 -34.33
CA LEU A 512 27.79 21.42 -34.50
C LEU A 512 28.05 22.33 -35.74
N PRO A 513 27.31 23.44 -36.12
CA PRO A 513 26.36 24.33 -35.39
C PRO A 513 25.20 25.02 -36.20
N GLY A 514 24.52 26.04 -35.63
CA GLY A 514 23.71 27.04 -36.39
C GLY A 514 22.72 27.90 -35.56
N SER A 515 22.82 29.25 -35.61
CA SER A 515 22.06 30.25 -34.82
C SER A 515 21.61 31.46 -35.67
N LEU A 516 20.60 32.29 -35.27
CA LEU A 516 20.39 33.70 -35.74
C LEU A 516 19.18 34.48 -35.08
N PHE A 517 19.45 35.63 -34.41
CA PHE A 517 18.77 36.99 -34.44
C PHE A 517 17.27 37.21 -34.03
N ALA A 518 16.78 38.38 -33.53
CA ALA A 518 17.38 39.62 -32.97
C ALA A 518 16.37 40.66 -32.36
N VAL A 519 16.85 41.52 -31.42
CA VAL A 519 16.43 42.94 -31.12
C VAL A 519 15.01 43.16 -30.52
N SER A 520 14.62 44.16 -29.67
CA SER A 520 15.20 45.38 -29.00
C SER A 520 14.50 45.60 -27.61
N GLY A 521 14.71 46.65 -26.78
CA GLY A 521 15.70 47.74 -26.76
C GLY A 521 15.61 48.66 -25.50
N LEU A 522 16.76 49.26 -25.11
CA LEU A 522 17.05 50.40 -24.17
C LEU A 522 16.40 50.46 -22.74
N LEU A 523 17.03 50.96 -21.65
CA LEU A 523 18.39 51.16 -21.06
C LEU A 523 18.17 52.03 -19.77
N PRO A 524 19.11 52.21 -18.78
CA PRO A 524 20.47 51.70 -18.63
C PRO A 524 20.73 50.90 -17.32
N ALA A 525 21.96 50.39 -17.18
CA ALA A 525 22.37 49.44 -16.14
C ALA A 525 23.06 50.08 -14.92
N ALA A 526 23.03 49.35 -13.79
CA ALA A 526 24.08 49.38 -12.78
C ALA A 526 24.95 48.12 -12.94
N THR A 527 26.27 48.28 -12.92
CA THR A 527 27.22 47.20 -13.22
C THR A 527 27.54 46.35 -11.99
N ASP A 528 27.06 45.10 -11.98
CA ASP A 528 27.65 44.00 -11.21
C ASP A 528 28.11 42.94 -12.23
N ASP A 529 29.42 42.65 -12.29
CA ASP A 529 30.06 41.94 -13.41
C ASP A 529 29.91 40.41 -13.32
N ARG A 530 28.67 39.96 -13.16
CA ARG A 530 28.31 38.53 -13.17
C ARG A 530 28.11 38.06 -14.61
N ARG A 531 28.93 37.12 -15.06
CA ARG A 531 28.72 36.45 -16.35
C ARG A 531 27.50 35.54 -16.28
N TRP A 532 26.40 35.97 -16.90
CA TRP A 532 25.22 35.15 -17.09
C TRP A 532 25.46 34.11 -18.20
N PRO A 533 25.06 32.83 -18.02
CA PRO A 533 25.14 31.85 -19.08
C PRO A 533 24.17 32.21 -20.22
N GLY A 534 24.67 32.25 -21.46
CA GLY A 534 23.87 32.52 -22.65
C GLY A 534 22.97 31.33 -23.04
N ASP A 535 21.79 31.66 -23.56
CA ASP A 535 20.73 30.84 -24.16
C ASP A 535 20.58 29.36 -23.74
N ALA A 536 19.38 29.04 -23.22
CA ALA A 536 18.95 27.78 -22.61
C ALA A 536 19.45 27.53 -21.17
N VAL A 537 18.92 28.31 -20.23
CA VAL A 537 19.27 28.25 -18.80
C VAL A 537 18.45 27.20 -18.05
N ARG A 538 19.13 26.34 -17.28
CA ARG A 538 18.55 25.22 -16.53
C ARG A 538 18.49 25.60 -15.04
N VAL A 539 17.45 25.24 -14.29
CA VAL A 539 17.21 25.87 -12.97
C VAL A 539 16.81 24.87 -11.88
N GLY A 540 17.44 24.99 -10.71
CA GLY A 540 17.16 24.19 -9.52
C GLY A 540 16.71 25.05 -8.34
N LYS A 541 15.75 24.54 -7.55
CA LYS A 541 15.37 25.13 -6.25
C LYS A 541 15.71 24.15 -5.12
N LEU A 542 16.43 24.66 -4.13
CA LEU A 542 16.82 24.00 -2.89
C LEU A 542 16.05 24.67 -1.75
N LEU A 543 15.45 23.91 -0.84
CA LEU A 543 14.77 24.47 0.35
C LEU A 543 14.88 23.48 1.50
N TRP A 544 14.92 24.02 2.73
CA TRP A 544 14.98 23.29 3.99
C TRP A 544 13.78 22.34 4.26
#